data_AF-X6MSE3-F1
#
_entry.id   AF-X6MSE3-F1
#
_cell.length_a   1.000
_cell.length_b   1.000
_cell.length_c   1.000
_cell.angle_alpha   90.00
_cell.angle_beta   90.00
_cell.angle_gamma   90.00
#
_symmetry.space_group_name_H-M   'P 1'
#
loop_
_entity.id
_entity.type
_entity.pdbx_description
1 polymer ?
#
loop_
_entity_poly.entity_id
_entity_poly.type
_entity_poly.pdbx_seq_one_letter_code
_entity_poly.pdbx_strand_id
1 'polypeptide(L)'
;MFESFTFLVLTPLSFLDVLRRGIKQITDFSLIMFDECHFASSHSEHPYHSILLQYHQAKFFFFLKWNNLNVPIQRLPKLFGWMTSLLEVSRNESVEVVCARVLALQSYLDCSISFVRDPSQMSISTNAKNLNKDENKDQNKDKDKDKDEDEDESENENDSHL
;
A
#
# COMPACT_ATOMS: atom_id res chain seq x y z
N MET A 1 29.50 -6.86 23.98
CA MET A 1 30.12 -6.50 22.68
C MET A 1 29.51 -5.26 22.02
N PHE A 2 28.24 -4.91 22.26
CA PHE A 2 27.59 -3.76 21.60
C PHE A 2 27.49 -2.47 22.46
N GLU A 3 27.98 -2.46 23.70
CA GLU A 3 27.71 -1.34 24.64
C GLU A 3 28.46 -0.03 24.31
N SER A 4 29.46 -0.08 23.44
CA SER A 4 30.28 1.09 23.09
C SER A 4 29.81 1.83 21.84
N PHE A 5 28.81 1.33 21.12
CA PHE A 5 28.39 1.89 19.83
C PHE A 5 27.11 2.72 19.96
N THR A 6 27.15 3.95 19.47
CA THR A 6 25.96 4.81 19.35
C THR A 6 25.10 4.42 18.15
N PHE A 7 25.71 3.88 17.09
CA PHE A 7 25.04 3.45 15.86
C PHE A 7 25.48 2.04 15.49
N LEU A 8 24.53 1.23 15.01
CA LEU A 8 24.78 -0.12 14.54
C LEU A 8 24.15 -0.27 13.15
N VAL A 9 24.96 -0.69 12.18
CA VAL A 9 24.51 -1.04 10.83
C VAL A 9 24.63 -2.54 10.70
N LEU A 10 23.51 -3.21 10.51
CA LEU A 10 23.42 -4.66 10.49
C LEU A 10 22.58 -5.10 9.30
N THR A 11 22.90 -6.29 8.77
CA THR A 11 21.95 -6.96 7.89
C THR A 11 20.69 -7.33 8.69
N PRO A 12 19.52 -7.44 8.04
CA PRO A 12 18.27 -7.78 8.72
C PRO A 12 18.37 -9.09 9.51
N LEU A 13 19.05 -10.09 8.94
CA LEU A 13 19.23 -11.40 9.57
C LEU A 13 20.15 -11.35 10.79
N SER A 14 21.27 -10.62 10.71
CA SER A 14 22.17 -10.43 11.86
C SER A 14 21.47 -9.70 13.01
N PHE A 15 20.65 -8.69 12.70
CA PHE A 15 19.88 -8.00 13.73
C PHE A 15 18.83 -8.91 14.37
N LEU A 16 18.11 -9.70 13.56
CA LEU A 16 17.15 -10.67 14.05
C LEU A 16 17.80 -11.71 14.98
N ASP A 17 19.00 -12.18 14.66
CA ASP A 17 19.75 -13.10 15.52
C ASP A 17 20.16 -12.47 16.84
N VAL A 18 20.58 -11.20 16.84
CA VAL A 18 20.88 -10.45 18.07
C VAL A 18 19.67 -10.41 19.00
N LEU A 19 18.49 -10.16 18.44
CA LEU A 19 17.24 -10.14 19.18
C LEU A 19 16.85 -11.53 19.69
N ARG A 20 16.89 -12.55 18.83
CA ARG A 20 16.52 -13.95 19.17
C ARG A 20 17.41 -14.56 20.24
N ARG A 21 18.70 -14.21 20.25
CA ARG A 21 19.66 -14.67 21.27
C ARG A 21 19.57 -13.87 22.57
N GLY A 22 18.72 -12.85 22.65
CA GLY A 22 18.58 -12.00 23.83
C GLY A 22 19.82 -11.14 24.09
N ILE A 23 20.69 -10.93 23.10
CA ILE A 23 21.91 -10.11 23.25
C ILE A 23 21.52 -8.63 23.40
N LYS A 24 20.47 -8.22 22.68
CA LYS A 24 19.78 -6.94 22.84
C LYS A 24 18.28 -7.17 22.73
N GLN A 25 17.51 -6.34 23.43
CA GLN A 25 16.07 -6.25 23.27
C GLN A 25 15.73 -5.15 22.27
N ILE A 26 14.55 -5.24 21.64
CA ILE A 26 14.12 -4.20 20.69
C ILE A 26 13.95 -2.83 21.36
N THR A 27 13.67 -2.81 22.67
CA THR A 27 13.56 -1.61 23.51
C THR A 27 14.91 -1.04 23.94
N ASP A 28 16.03 -1.69 23.63
CA ASP A 28 17.37 -1.14 23.86
C ASP A 28 17.73 -0.06 22.81
N PHE A 29 16.94 0.05 21.74
CA PHE A 29 17.16 0.99 20.65
C PHE A 29 16.18 2.17 20.76
N SER A 30 16.67 3.37 20.45
CA SER A 30 15.84 4.58 20.38
C SER A 30 15.25 4.81 18.98
N LEU A 31 15.90 4.28 17.95
CA LEU A 31 15.55 4.40 16.54
C LEU A 31 15.98 3.13 15.80
N ILE A 32 15.09 2.60 14.95
CA ILE A 32 15.38 1.52 14.01
C ILE A 32 15.06 2.03 12.60
N MET A 33 16.04 1.88 11.71
CA MET A 33 15.96 2.32 10.32
C MET A 33 15.93 1.10 9.40
N PHE A 34 14.95 1.06 8.50
CA PHE A 34 14.79 0.01 7.50
C PHE A 34 15.13 0.57 6.11
N ASP A 35 16.21 0.06 5.53
CA ASP A 35 16.49 0.24 4.11
C ASP A 35 15.55 -0.65 3.29
N GLU A 36 15.11 -0.19 2.13
CA GLU A 36 14.11 -0.89 1.30
C GLU A 36 12.93 -1.46 2.09
N CYS A 37 12.28 -0.61 2.88
CA CYS A 37 11.33 -1.04 3.91
C CYS A 37 10.07 -1.74 3.37
N HIS A 38 9.85 -1.75 2.05
CA HIS A 38 8.77 -2.48 1.40
C HIS A 38 8.86 -4.00 1.61
N PHE A 39 10.05 -4.52 1.93
CA PHE A 39 10.21 -5.93 2.29
C PHE A 39 9.46 -6.35 3.55
N ALA A 40 9.12 -5.40 4.44
CA ALA A 40 8.40 -5.67 5.69
C ALA A 40 6.99 -6.24 5.50
N SER A 41 6.30 -5.86 4.42
CA SER A 41 4.93 -6.30 4.14
C SER A 41 4.82 -7.28 2.97
N SER A 42 5.88 -7.44 2.18
CA SER A 42 5.85 -8.24 0.95
C SER A 42 5.89 -9.76 1.17
N HIS A 43 6.69 -10.23 2.14
CA HIS A 43 6.93 -11.65 2.39
C HIS A 43 7.08 -11.91 3.90
N SER A 44 6.29 -12.83 4.45
CA SER A 44 6.37 -13.22 5.87
C SER A 44 7.73 -13.82 6.25
N GLU A 45 8.46 -14.34 5.27
CA GLU A 45 9.79 -14.93 5.45
C GLU A 45 10.91 -13.88 5.57
N HIS A 46 10.67 -12.63 5.15
CA HIS A 46 11.71 -11.60 5.22
C HIS A 46 12.03 -11.25 6.69
N PRO A 47 13.31 -11.13 7.09
CA PRO A 47 13.67 -10.88 8.49
C PRO A 47 13.02 -9.63 9.10
N TYR A 48 12.71 -8.61 8.29
CA TYR A 48 11.97 -7.42 8.74
C TYR A 48 10.61 -7.76 9.34
N HIS A 49 9.90 -8.73 8.77
CA HIS A 49 8.62 -9.17 9.32
C HIS A 49 8.79 -9.70 10.75
N SER A 50 9.80 -10.55 10.97
CA SER A 50 10.09 -11.11 12.30
C SER A 50 10.58 -10.04 13.29
N ILE A 51 11.37 -9.06 12.85
CA ILE A 51 11.82 -7.93 13.68
C ILE A 51 10.62 -7.09 14.11
N LEU A 52 9.74 -6.74 13.17
CA LEU A 52 8.54 -5.95 13.45
C LEU A 52 7.54 -6.71 14.32
N LEU A 53 7.46 -8.03 14.21
CA LEU A 53 6.66 -8.84 15.12
C LEU A 53 7.13 -8.68 16.57
N GLN A 54 8.45 -8.69 16.81
CA GLN A 54 9.00 -8.43 18.14
C GLN A 54 8.70 -7.01 18.63
N TYR A 55 8.73 -6.03 17.71
CA TYR A 55 8.35 -4.64 18.02
C TYR A 55 6.88 -4.56 18.47
N HIS A 56 5.96 -5.17 17.71
CA HIS A 56 4.53 -5.16 18.02
C HIS A 56 4.22 -5.93 19.30
N GLN A 57 4.93 -7.02 19.58
CA GLN A 57 4.84 -7.73 20.87
C GLN A 57 5.28 -6.83 22.02
N ALA A 58 6.42 -6.15 21.90
CA ALA A 58 6.88 -5.20 22.91
C ALA A 58 5.87 -4.05 23.11
N LYS A 59 5.28 -3.55 22.03
CA LYS A 59 4.24 -2.51 22.05
C LYS A 59 2.97 -2.97 22.76
N PHE A 60 2.52 -4.19 22.47
CA PHE A 60 1.36 -4.79 23.13
C PHE A 60 1.60 -4.99 24.63
N PHE A 61 2.77 -5.53 25.02
CA PHE A 61 3.13 -5.68 26.43
C PHE A 61 3.26 -4.33 27.14
N PHE A 62 3.78 -3.30 26.47
CA PHE A 62 3.82 -1.95 26.98
C PHE A 62 2.40 -1.43 27.28
N PHE A 63 1.47 -1.59 26.33
CA PHE A 63 0.08 -1.19 26.51
C PHE A 63 -0.60 -1.93 27.68
N LEU A 64 -0.37 -3.23 27.83
CA LEU A 64 -0.92 -4.00 28.95
C LEU A 64 -0.33 -3.59 30.30
N LYS A 65 0.99 -3.40 30.37
CA LYS A 65 1.69 -3.04 31.61
C LYS A 65 1.45 -1.61 32.04
N TRP A 66 1.15 -0.69 31.12
CA TRP A 66 0.74 0.68 31.46
C TRP A 66 -0.47 0.72 32.40
N ASN A 67 -1.37 -0.25 32.30
CA ASN A 67 -2.52 -0.38 33.20
C ASN A 67 -2.15 -0.90 34.61
N ASN A 68 -0.91 -1.37 34.81
CA ASN A 68 -0.38 -1.82 36.09
C ASN A 68 0.74 -0.86 36.55
N LEU A 69 0.37 0.06 37.47
CA LEU A 69 1.07 1.27 37.91
C LEU A 69 2.53 1.20 38.41
N ASN A 70 3.26 0.09 38.29
CA ASN A 70 4.59 -0.08 38.90
C ASN A 70 5.70 -0.60 37.95
N VAL A 71 5.51 -0.53 36.63
CA VAL A 71 6.54 -0.95 35.68
C VAL A 71 7.29 0.26 35.12
N PRO A 72 8.63 0.29 35.15
CA PRO A 72 9.40 1.33 34.46
C PRO A 72 9.03 1.36 32.98
N ILE A 73 8.67 2.57 32.51
CA ILE A 73 8.27 2.84 31.12
C ILE A 73 9.46 2.54 30.21
N GLN A 74 9.50 1.34 29.62
CA GLN A 74 10.42 1.07 28.51
C GLN A 74 9.94 1.83 27.27
N ARG A 75 10.82 2.62 26.66
CA ARG A 75 10.50 3.34 25.43
C ARG A 75 10.65 2.39 24.25
N LEU A 76 9.65 2.38 23.38
CA LEU A 76 9.76 1.72 22.08
C LEU A 76 10.67 2.54 21.15
N PRO A 77 11.45 1.88 20.28
CA PRO A 77 12.20 2.58 19.25
C PRO A 77 11.24 3.30 18.31
N LYS A 78 11.64 4.47 17.83
CA LYS A 78 11.00 5.04 16.64
C LYS A 78 11.35 4.17 15.43
N LEU A 79 10.39 3.95 14.55
CA LEU A 79 10.62 3.26 13.30
C LEU A 79 10.72 4.28 12.16
N PHE A 80 11.73 4.11 11.32
CA PHE A 80 11.91 4.89 10.10
C PHE A 80 12.24 3.95 8.97
N GLY A 81 11.68 4.19 7.79
CA GLY A 81 12.00 3.40 6.62
C GLY A 81 11.97 4.26 5.38
N TRP A 82 12.81 3.89 4.42
CA TRP A 82 12.79 4.49 3.09
C TRP A 82 12.69 3.38 2.03
N MET A 83 12.17 3.78 0.88
CA MET A 83 12.11 2.97 -0.33
C MET A 83 12.05 3.92 -1.51
N THR A 84 12.49 3.43 -2.66
CA THR A 84 12.47 4.20 -3.91
C THR A 84 11.15 4.06 -4.66
N SER A 85 10.53 2.89 -4.61
CA SER A 85 9.25 2.61 -5.26
C SER A 85 8.22 2.10 -4.27
N LEU A 86 6.99 2.57 -4.42
CA LEU A 86 5.84 2.14 -3.63
C LEU A 86 5.38 0.77 -4.13
N LEU A 87 6.14 -0.26 -3.76
CA LEU A 87 5.88 -1.67 -4.08
C LEU A 87 5.96 -1.99 -5.58
N GLU A 88 6.18 -3.26 -5.93
CA GLU A 88 6.09 -3.72 -7.32
C GLU A 88 4.62 -3.72 -7.74
N VAL A 89 4.15 -2.61 -8.33
CA VAL A 89 2.80 -2.50 -8.88
C VAL A 89 2.78 -3.13 -10.26
N SER A 90 2.00 -4.18 -10.44
CA SER A 90 1.77 -4.74 -11.78
C SER A 90 0.89 -3.77 -12.59
N ARG A 91 1.08 -3.72 -13.93
CA ARG A 91 0.29 -2.83 -14.81
C ARG A 91 -1.22 -3.07 -14.75
N ASN A 92 -1.63 -4.23 -14.22
CA ASN A 92 -3.03 -4.66 -14.16
C ASN A 92 -3.58 -4.68 -12.72
N GLU A 93 -2.81 -4.21 -11.74
CA GLU A 93 -3.30 -4.11 -10.36
C GLU A 93 -4.31 -2.98 -10.22
N SER A 94 -5.40 -3.27 -9.51
CA SER A 94 -6.40 -2.25 -9.19
C SER A 94 -5.87 -1.28 -8.14
N VAL A 95 -6.41 -0.07 -8.14
CA VAL A 95 -6.05 0.97 -7.15
C VAL A 95 -6.32 0.49 -5.73
N GLU A 96 -7.39 -0.29 -5.52
CA GLU A 96 -7.76 -0.85 -4.23
C GLU A 96 -6.69 -1.81 -3.70
N VAL A 97 -6.11 -2.65 -4.57
CA VAL A 97 -5.03 -3.57 -4.20
C VAL A 97 -3.79 -2.80 -3.78
N VAL A 98 -3.41 -1.77 -4.54
CA VAL A 98 -2.25 -0.92 -4.21
C VAL A 98 -2.47 -0.20 -2.88
N CYS A 99 -3.64 0.39 -2.68
CA CYS A 99 -4.02 1.03 -1.42
C CYS A 99 -3.97 0.05 -0.24
N ALA A 100 -4.48 -1.17 -0.41
CA ALA A 100 -4.43 -2.19 0.63
C ALA A 100 -2.98 -2.55 1.01
N ARG A 101 -2.07 -2.68 0.03
CA ARG A 101 -0.65 -2.95 0.29
C ARG A 101 0.04 -1.78 1.01
N VAL A 102 -0.29 -0.55 0.64
CA VAL A 102 0.21 0.66 1.31
C VAL A 102 -0.26 0.69 2.76
N LEU A 103 -1.55 0.47 3.02
CA LEU A 103 -2.11 0.42 4.37
C LEU A 103 -1.51 -0.71 5.20
N ALA A 104 -1.27 -1.88 4.59
CA ALA A 104 -0.60 -2.99 5.24
C ALA A 104 0.82 -2.58 5.66
N LEU A 105 1.60 -1.99 4.76
CA LEU A 105 2.95 -1.50 5.07
C LEU A 105 2.95 -0.46 6.20
N GLN A 106 2.05 0.52 6.16
CA GLN A 106 1.88 1.51 7.24
C GLN A 106 1.60 0.84 8.59
N SER A 107 0.76 -0.19 8.58
CA SER A 107 0.40 -0.95 9.78
C SER A 107 1.59 -1.75 10.31
N TYR A 108 2.37 -2.36 9.43
CA TYR A 108 3.58 -3.12 9.80
C TYR A 108 4.66 -2.24 10.39
N LEU A 109 4.95 -1.10 9.76
CA LEU A 109 5.99 -0.15 10.20
C LEU A 109 5.50 0.85 11.24
N ASP A 110 4.23 0.77 11.67
CA ASP A 110 3.63 1.70 12.65
C ASP A 110 3.84 3.17 12.26
N CYS A 111 3.62 3.49 10.98
CA CYS A 111 4.07 4.75 10.38
C CYS A 111 3.05 5.46 9.48
N SER A 112 3.34 6.74 9.21
CA SER A 112 2.76 7.48 8.09
C SER A 112 3.74 7.52 6.92
N ILE A 113 3.24 7.33 5.69
CA ILE A 113 4.05 7.44 4.48
C ILE A 113 3.98 8.88 3.97
N SER A 114 5.14 9.44 3.63
CA SER A 114 5.27 10.77 3.06
C SER A 114 5.93 10.68 1.68
N PHE A 115 5.42 11.44 0.72
CA PHE A 115 5.98 11.54 -0.62
C PHE A 115 6.41 12.98 -0.86
N VAL A 116 7.59 13.15 -1.45
CA VAL A 116 7.98 14.45 -1.98
C VAL A 116 7.27 14.61 -3.33
N ARG A 117 6.35 15.58 -3.41
CA ARG A 117 5.71 15.95 -4.68
C ARG A 117 6.59 16.98 -5.37
N ASP A 118 6.97 16.71 -6.62
CA ASP A 118 7.54 17.72 -7.49
C ASP A 118 6.40 18.64 -8.01
N PRO A 119 6.39 19.94 -7.67
CA PRO A 119 5.35 20.87 -8.13
C PRO A 119 5.26 20.98 -9.66
N SER A 120 6.34 20.67 -10.39
CA SER A 120 6.39 20.78 -11.86
C SER A 120 5.54 19.74 -12.59
N GLN A 121 5.17 18.63 -11.93
CA GLN A 121 4.40 17.52 -12.53
C GLN A 121 2.87 17.71 -12.44
N MET A 122 2.38 18.73 -11.71
CA MET A 122 0.92 18.96 -11.54
C MET A 122 0.24 19.58 -12.77
N SER A 123 0.98 20.32 -13.60
CA SER A 123 0.46 21.07 -14.75
C SER A 123 0.04 20.19 -15.94
N ILE A 124 0.48 18.93 -16.00
CA ILE A 124 0.21 18.03 -17.13
C ILE A 124 -1.21 17.44 -17.07
N SER A 125 -1.76 17.23 -15.86
CA SER A 125 -3.08 16.60 -15.68
C SER A 125 -4.26 17.49 -16.05
N THR A 126 -4.07 18.82 -16.12
CA THR A 126 -5.14 19.77 -16.46
C THR A 126 -5.37 19.87 -17.98
N ASN A 127 -4.35 19.57 -18.78
CA ASN A 127 -4.45 19.65 -20.24
C ASN A 127 -5.11 18.42 -20.88
N ALA A 128 -5.00 17.24 -20.28
CA ALA A 128 -5.65 16.02 -20.79
C ALA A 128 -7.19 16.08 -20.72
N LYS A 129 -7.76 16.83 -19.76
CA LYS A 129 -9.22 17.01 -19.65
C LYS A 129 -9.79 17.99 -20.68
N ASN A 130 -8.96 18.83 -21.29
CA ASN A 130 -9.41 19.80 -22.29
C ASN A 130 -9.33 19.25 -23.73
N LEU A 131 -8.52 18.22 -24.00
CA LEU A 131 -8.44 17.59 -25.32
C LEU A 131 -9.67 16.71 -25.65
N ASN A 132 -10.33 16.12 -24.63
CA ASN A 132 -11.51 15.26 -24.85
C ASN A 132 -12.83 16.03 -25.06
N LYS A 133 -12.82 17.37 -25.06
CA LYS A 133 -14.04 18.17 -25.27
C LYS A 133 -14.26 18.60 -26.72
N ASP A 134 -13.22 18.54 -27.54
CA ASP A 134 -13.29 19.02 -28.93
C ASP A 134 -13.64 17.91 -29.94
N GLU A 135 -13.49 16.62 -29.60
CA GLU A 135 -13.83 15.51 -30.51
C GLU A 135 -15.32 15.13 -30.54
N ASN A 136 -16.14 15.64 -29.60
CA ASN A 136 -17.56 15.25 -29.50
C ASN A 136 -18.55 16.21 -30.20
N LYS A 137 -18.07 17.15 -31.03
CA LYS A 137 -18.94 18.07 -31.79
C LYS A 137 -19.19 17.70 -33.25
N ASP A 138 -18.42 16.77 -33.81
CA ASP A 138 -18.48 16.49 -35.26
C ASP A 138 -19.28 15.24 -35.68
N GLN A 139 -19.94 14.53 -34.75
CA GLN A 139 -20.70 13.30 -35.08
C GLN A 139 -22.23 13.43 -35.07
N ASN A 140 -22.79 14.64 -35.01
CA ASN A 140 -24.25 14.83 -34.95
C ASN A 140 -24.82 15.66 -36.11
N LYS A 141 -24.39 15.35 -37.34
CA LYS A 141 -25.10 15.68 -38.59
C LYS A 141 -25.06 14.46 -39.49
N ASP A 142 -26.17 14.20 -40.18
CA ASP A 142 -26.36 13.11 -41.15
C ASP A 142 -26.89 11.78 -40.59
N LYS A 143 -28.10 11.82 -40.01
CA LYS A 143 -29.07 10.72 -40.13
C LYS A 143 -30.49 11.28 -40.33
N ASP A 144 -30.70 11.88 -41.49
CA ASP A 144 -32.04 12.05 -42.09
C ASP A 144 -31.87 11.83 -43.59
N LYS A 145 -32.41 10.71 -44.10
CA LYS A 145 -33.07 10.57 -45.41
C LYS A 145 -33.27 9.09 -45.80
N ASP A 146 -34.55 8.77 -45.91
CA ASP A 146 -35.22 8.00 -46.97
C ASP A 146 -34.78 6.55 -47.25
N LYS A 147 -35.70 5.59 -47.04
CA LYS A 147 -36.50 5.04 -48.14
C LYS A 147 -37.54 4.01 -47.69
N ASP A 148 -38.71 4.21 -48.27
CA ASP A 148 -39.97 3.45 -48.23
C ASP A 148 -39.91 2.08 -48.95
N GLU A 149 -40.93 1.25 -48.64
CA GLU A 149 -41.61 0.24 -49.46
C GLU A 149 -40.80 -1.04 -49.82
N ASP A 150 -41.26 -2.29 -49.64
CA ASP A 150 -42.56 -2.90 -49.99
C ASP A 150 -42.92 -4.15 -49.12
N GLU A 151 -44.20 -4.50 -49.24
CA GLU A 151 -45.04 -5.55 -48.65
C GLU A 151 -44.59 -7.01 -48.96
N ASP A 152 -44.90 -7.96 -48.07
CA ASP A 152 -45.99 -8.94 -48.33
C ASP A 152 -46.12 -10.05 -47.28
N GLU A 153 -47.37 -10.53 -47.20
CA GLU A 153 -48.04 -11.38 -46.23
C GLU A 153 -47.55 -12.84 -46.14
N SER A 154 -47.70 -13.45 -44.96
CA SER A 154 -48.40 -14.74 -44.86
C SER A 154 -48.76 -15.07 -43.40
N GLU A 155 -50.06 -15.29 -43.20
CA GLU A 155 -50.73 -15.79 -42.02
C GLU A 155 -50.25 -17.21 -41.62
N ASN A 156 -50.32 -17.52 -40.33
CA ASN A 156 -51.03 -18.72 -39.87
C ASN A 156 -51.25 -18.68 -38.36
N GLU A 157 -52.52 -18.71 -38.00
CA GLU A 157 -53.08 -19.04 -36.69
C GLU A 157 -52.75 -20.49 -36.30
N ASN A 158 -52.55 -20.75 -35.01
CA ASN A 158 -53.47 -21.57 -34.21
C ASN A 158 -52.88 -21.91 -32.83
N ASP A 159 -53.70 -21.65 -31.81
CA ASP A 159 -54.06 -22.52 -30.67
C ASP A 159 -52.97 -23.28 -29.88
N SER A 160 -53.05 -23.52 -28.58
CA SER A 160 -53.98 -23.19 -27.49
C SER A 160 -53.38 -23.81 -26.22
N HIS A 161 -53.78 -23.29 -25.06
CA HIS A 161 -53.75 -23.87 -23.71
C HIS A 161 -53.21 -25.31 -23.51
N LEU A 162 -52.20 -25.44 -22.64
CA LEU A 162 -52.31 -26.06 -21.29
C LEU A 162 -51.01 -25.90 -20.49
#